data_AF-A0A9X6B8I6-F1
#
_entry.id   AF-A0A9X6B8I6-F1
#
_cell.length_a   1.000
_cell.length_b   1.000
_cell.length_c   1.000
_cell.angle_alpha   90.00
_cell.angle_beta   90.00
_cell.angle_gamma   90.00
#
_symmetry.space_group_name_H-M   'P 1'
#
loop_
_entity.id
_entity.type
_entity.pdbx_description
1 polymer ?
#
loop_
_entity_poly.entity_id
_entity_poly.type
_entity_poly.pdbx_seq_one_letter_code
_entity_poly.pdbx_strand_id
1 'polypeptide(L)'
;MKLRLTKTAVCILVSVSLLGACSGPKDNRVTEQTSIKSVKKNDAVHLPVPILEDNNYNIEGKIVTFTRSITHVELKDFDESSELELREKYNDYISKNNIKLKKDYKQLIIHMKHEISEKARHDPFKGYVLNTGSGLVIGEDEVASENEFVDYQQRYMTANYRAKSTFEPTGKVALAIPNQYAKNKSLQLKVVQKLNKTNKLVYIDVN
;
A
#
# COMPACT_ATOMS: atom_id res chain seq x y z
N MET A 1 -44.06 16.18 44.05
CA MET A 1 -44.37 17.57 43.67
C MET A 1 -43.55 18.55 44.51
N LYS A 2 -42.53 19.18 43.91
CA LYS A 2 -42.14 20.60 44.10
C LYS A 2 -40.90 20.89 43.24
N LEU A 3 -41.15 21.52 42.08
CA LEU A 3 -40.15 22.14 41.22
C LEU A 3 -39.48 23.32 41.93
N ARG A 4 -38.19 23.55 41.65
CA ARG A 4 -37.56 24.87 41.76
C ARG A 4 -36.83 25.18 40.47
N LEU A 5 -37.44 26.05 39.66
CA LEU A 5 -36.82 26.80 38.58
C LEU A 5 -36.26 28.10 39.17
N THR A 6 -35.02 28.43 38.86
CA THR A 6 -34.53 29.82 38.89
C THR A 6 -33.80 30.10 37.59
N LYS A 7 -34.46 30.93 36.78
CA LYS A 7 -33.96 31.64 35.60
C LYS A 7 -32.74 32.47 35.99
N THR A 8 -31.74 32.60 35.11
CA THR A 8 -31.27 33.90 34.58
C THR A 8 -30.48 33.65 33.29
N ALA A 9 -30.98 34.18 32.18
CA ALA A 9 -30.25 34.33 30.93
C ALA A 9 -29.39 35.60 31.00
N VAL A 10 -28.15 35.55 30.51
CA VAL A 10 -27.39 36.75 30.14
C VAL A 10 -26.72 36.49 28.79
N CYS A 11 -27.39 36.96 27.74
CA CYS A 11 -26.80 37.27 26.45
C CYS A 11 -26.00 38.56 26.59
N ILE A 12 -24.75 38.59 26.13
CA ILE A 12 -24.05 39.85 25.82
C ILE A 12 -23.91 39.92 24.30
N LEU A 13 -24.86 40.64 23.70
CA LEU A 13 -24.70 41.30 22.41
C LEU A 13 -24.07 42.66 22.69
N VAL A 14 -22.95 42.97 22.04
CA VAL A 14 -22.60 44.37 21.76
C VAL A 14 -22.31 44.50 20.27
N SER A 15 -23.13 45.33 19.67
CA SER A 15 -23.32 45.66 18.27
C SER A 15 -22.47 46.86 17.84
N VAL A 16 -21.89 46.74 16.63
CA VAL A 16 -21.85 47.69 15.48
C VAL A 16 -21.31 49.11 15.76
N SER A 17 -20.36 49.67 15.01
CA SER A 17 -20.52 50.28 13.66
C SER A 17 -19.15 50.90 13.26
N LEU A 18 -18.67 50.97 12.01
CA LEU A 18 -19.17 51.84 10.93
C LEU A 18 -18.43 51.51 9.60
N LEU A 19 -19.25 51.30 8.57
CA LEU A 19 -19.13 51.71 7.16
C LEU A 19 -17.77 52.16 6.59
N GLY A 20 -17.35 51.43 5.55
CA GLY A 20 -16.65 51.95 4.37
C GLY A 20 -17.23 51.27 3.13
N ALA A 21 -17.92 52.03 2.27
CA ALA A 21 -18.56 51.56 1.04
C ALA A 21 -17.61 51.62 -0.19
N CYS A 22 -18.09 51.04 -1.31
CA CYS A 22 -17.58 51.08 -2.70
C CYS A 22 -16.47 50.06 -3.02
N SER A 23 -16.48 49.26 -4.10
CA SER A 23 -17.31 49.16 -5.30
C SER A 23 -16.83 47.99 -6.18
N GLY A 24 -17.76 47.26 -6.81
CA GLY A 24 -17.54 46.49 -8.05
C GLY A 24 -17.30 44.97 -7.91
N PRO A 25 -17.93 44.12 -8.76
CA PRO A 25 -17.62 42.71 -8.83
C PRO A 25 -16.28 42.56 -9.56
N LYS A 26 -15.22 42.20 -8.84
CA LYS A 26 -13.97 41.73 -9.46
C LYS A 26 -14.06 40.23 -9.63
N ASP A 27 -14.44 39.86 -10.84
CA ASP A 27 -14.19 38.58 -11.44
C ASP A 27 -12.68 38.29 -11.38
N ASN A 28 -12.25 37.59 -10.34
CA ASN A 28 -10.91 37.03 -10.25
C ASN A 28 -11.09 35.51 -10.18
N ARG A 29 -11.24 34.89 -11.36
CA ARG A 29 -10.74 33.54 -11.58
C ARG A 29 -9.25 33.55 -11.27
N VAL A 30 -8.91 33.31 -10.00
CA VAL A 30 -7.59 32.82 -9.63
C VAL A 30 -7.59 31.36 -10.06
N THR A 31 -7.11 31.13 -11.28
CA THR A 31 -6.59 29.82 -11.67
C THR A 31 -5.33 29.61 -10.83
N GLU A 32 -5.51 29.17 -9.59
CA GLU A 32 -4.42 28.59 -8.81
C GLU A 32 -4.12 27.24 -9.47
N GLN A 33 -3.35 27.31 -10.55
CA GLN A 33 -2.59 26.18 -11.04
C GLN A 33 -1.56 25.89 -9.95
N THR A 34 -1.96 25.05 -9.00
CA THR A 34 -1.06 24.50 -7.99
C THR A 34 0.10 23.90 -8.77
N SER A 35 1.25 24.56 -8.72
CA SER A 35 2.52 24.01 -9.16
C SER A 35 2.61 22.63 -8.52
N ILE A 36 2.45 21.58 -9.33
CA ILE A 36 2.64 20.21 -8.87
C ILE A 36 4.12 20.14 -8.52
N LYS A 37 4.45 20.32 -7.23
CA LYS A 37 5.80 20.06 -6.73
C LYS A 37 6.15 18.67 -7.22
N SER A 38 7.17 18.57 -8.06
CA SER A 38 7.64 17.29 -8.56
C SER A 38 8.13 16.50 -7.36
N VAL A 39 7.38 15.47 -6.96
CA VAL A 39 7.78 14.58 -5.87
C VAL A 39 8.98 13.78 -6.35
N LYS A 40 10.11 13.90 -5.65
CA LYS A 40 11.36 13.20 -6.00
C LYS A 40 11.23 11.71 -5.63
N LYS A 41 11.71 10.82 -6.50
CA LYS A 41 11.88 9.40 -6.20
C LYS A 41 13.00 9.16 -5.17
N ASN A 42 12.87 8.07 -4.43
CA ASN A 42 13.98 7.48 -3.69
C ASN A 42 14.91 6.73 -4.66
N ASP A 43 16.17 6.55 -4.29
CA ASP A 43 17.11 5.75 -5.08
C ASP A 43 16.64 4.28 -5.12
N ALA A 44 16.37 3.80 -6.33
CA ALA A 44 15.85 2.46 -6.56
C ALA A 44 16.97 1.43 -6.74
N VAL A 45 16.76 0.22 -6.25
CA VAL A 45 17.67 -0.91 -6.44
C VAL A 45 17.28 -1.74 -7.66
N HIS A 46 18.26 -2.42 -8.24
CA HIS A 46 18.02 -3.40 -9.30
C HIS A 46 17.53 -4.73 -8.74
N LEU A 47 16.67 -5.40 -9.50
CA LEU A 47 16.19 -6.76 -9.21
C LEU A 47 17.23 -7.81 -9.65
N PRO A 48 17.27 -9.00 -9.02
CA PRO A 48 16.42 -9.45 -7.92
C PRO A 48 16.82 -8.87 -6.56
N VAL A 49 15.86 -8.74 -5.65
CA VAL A 49 16.06 -8.20 -4.31
C VAL A 49 15.70 -9.23 -3.25
N PRO A 50 16.64 -9.71 -2.41
CA PRO A 50 16.32 -10.57 -1.29
C PRO A 50 15.59 -9.75 -0.22
N ILE A 51 14.48 -10.26 0.29
CA ILE A 51 13.64 -9.54 1.27
C ILE A 51 13.65 -10.22 2.64
N LEU A 52 13.92 -11.53 2.69
CA LEU A 52 14.03 -12.28 3.92
C LEU A 52 15.13 -13.32 3.75
N GLU A 53 16.01 -13.41 4.73
CA GLU A 53 16.95 -14.51 4.89
C GLU A 53 16.88 -15.00 6.34
N ASP A 54 16.55 -16.27 6.49
CA ASP A 54 16.45 -16.97 7.78
C ASP A 54 17.39 -18.18 7.74
N ASN A 55 18.57 -18.01 8.34
CA ASN A 55 19.60 -19.03 8.47
C ASN A 55 19.32 -20.07 9.56
N ASN A 56 18.17 -19.96 10.25
CA ASN A 56 17.71 -20.94 11.23
C ASN A 56 16.33 -21.51 10.87
N TYR A 57 16.01 -21.55 9.58
CA TYR A 57 14.73 -22.07 9.10
C TYR A 57 14.71 -23.59 9.25
N ASN A 58 13.85 -24.08 10.15
CA ASN A 58 13.72 -25.51 10.43
C ASN A 58 12.70 -26.14 9.48
N ILE A 59 13.17 -27.09 8.69
CA ILE A 59 12.37 -27.94 7.82
C ILE A 59 12.56 -29.40 8.28
N GLU A 60 11.50 -29.99 8.84
CA GLU A 60 11.48 -31.41 9.26
C GLU A 60 12.68 -31.82 10.13
N GLY A 61 13.14 -30.94 11.02
CA GLY A 61 14.26 -31.21 11.92
C GLY A 61 15.64 -30.87 11.34
N LYS A 62 15.70 -30.41 10.08
CA LYS A 62 16.92 -29.87 9.47
C LYS A 62 16.88 -28.35 9.45
N ILE A 63 17.93 -27.72 9.98
CA ILE A 63 18.13 -26.28 9.87
C ILE A 63 18.79 -25.99 8.52
N VAL A 64 18.17 -25.11 7.73
CA VAL A 64 18.69 -24.62 6.45
C VAL A 64 18.61 -23.10 6.38
N THR A 65 19.34 -22.49 5.45
CA THR A 65 19.12 -21.09 5.10
C THR A 65 17.98 -21.00 4.11
N PHE A 66 16.91 -20.28 4.48
CA PHE A 66 15.80 -19.93 3.62
C PHE A 66 15.92 -18.48 3.15
N THR A 67 15.82 -18.27 1.84
CA THR A 67 15.83 -16.96 1.22
C THR A 67 14.56 -16.73 0.41
N ARG A 68 13.96 -15.55 0.56
CA ARG A 68 12.84 -15.09 -0.26
C ARG A 68 13.24 -13.81 -0.98
N SER A 69 13.03 -13.77 -2.29
CA SER A 69 13.44 -12.66 -3.15
C SER A 69 12.29 -12.19 -4.03
N ILE A 70 12.22 -10.88 -4.25
CA ILE A 70 11.43 -10.30 -5.35
C ILE A 70 12.28 -10.38 -6.61
N THR A 71 11.75 -11.00 -7.66
CA THR A 71 12.47 -11.23 -8.91
C THR A 71 12.02 -10.30 -10.02
N HIS A 72 10.75 -9.92 -10.02
CA HIS A 72 10.16 -9.05 -11.02
C HIS A 72 8.99 -8.26 -10.43
N VAL A 73 8.80 -7.02 -10.87
CA VAL A 73 7.63 -6.21 -10.54
C VAL A 73 7.09 -5.61 -11.83
N GLU A 74 5.81 -5.76 -12.08
CA GLU A 74 5.15 -5.24 -13.28
C GLU A 74 3.83 -4.56 -12.95
N LEU A 75 3.53 -3.49 -13.67
CA LEU A 75 2.26 -2.79 -13.63
C LEU A 75 1.57 -2.92 -14.98
N LYS A 76 0.35 -3.47 -15.00
CA LYS A 76 -0.39 -3.74 -16.24
C LYS A 76 -1.88 -3.49 -16.08
N ASP A 77 -2.60 -3.53 -17.21
CA ASP A 77 -4.06 -3.52 -17.21
C ASP A 77 -4.63 -4.84 -16.69
N PHE A 78 -5.80 -4.77 -16.06
CA PHE A 78 -6.56 -5.96 -15.69
C PHE A 78 -7.16 -6.63 -16.94
N ASP A 79 -6.96 -7.93 -17.06
CA ASP A 79 -7.73 -8.81 -17.94
C ASP A 79 -8.86 -9.51 -17.15
N GLU A 80 -9.67 -10.34 -17.81
CA GLU A 80 -10.77 -11.07 -17.16
C GLU A 80 -10.30 -12.03 -16.06
N SER A 81 -9.20 -12.75 -16.31
CA SER A 81 -8.68 -13.76 -15.38
C SER A 81 -8.11 -13.11 -14.12
N SER A 82 -7.27 -12.10 -14.28
CA SER A 82 -6.67 -11.32 -13.19
C SER A 82 -7.70 -10.55 -12.37
N GLU A 83 -8.77 -10.06 -13.00
CA GLU A 83 -9.89 -9.46 -12.28
C GLU A 83 -10.61 -10.49 -11.40
N LEU A 84 -10.87 -11.69 -11.93
CA LEU A 84 -11.51 -12.78 -11.19
C LEU A 84 -10.64 -13.22 -10.00
N GLU A 85 -9.34 -13.47 -10.22
CA GLU A 85 -8.38 -13.83 -9.16
C GLU A 85 -8.40 -12.80 -8.00
N LEU A 86 -8.44 -11.50 -8.33
CA LEU A 86 -8.42 -10.45 -7.33
C LEU A 86 -9.77 -10.33 -6.59
N ARG A 87 -10.88 -10.55 -7.30
CA ARG A 87 -12.23 -10.60 -6.72
C ARG A 87 -12.36 -11.76 -5.74
N GLU A 88 -11.87 -12.95 -6.05
CA GLU A 88 -11.89 -14.08 -5.11
C GLU A 88 -11.20 -13.75 -3.78
N LYS A 89 -10.12 -12.95 -3.84
CA LYS A 89 -9.33 -12.59 -2.67
C LYS A 89 -9.92 -11.44 -1.85
N TYR A 90 -10.55 -10.46 -2.50
CA TYR A 90 -11.02 -9.22 -1.87
C TYR A 90 -12.49 -8.92 -2.13
N ASN A 91 -13.31 -9.94 -2.40
CA ASN A 91 -14.68 -9.81 -2.88
C ASN A 91 -15.51 -8.87 -2.01
N ASP A 92 -15.46 -9.06 -0.70
CA ASP A 92 -16.28 -8.31 0.25
C ASP A 92 -16.03 -6.80 0.12
N TYR A 93 -14.76 -6.41 0.01
CA TYR A 93 -14.39 -5.01 -0.14
C TYR A 93 -14.78 -4.47 -1.52
N ILE A 94 -14.46 -5.23 -2.58
CA ILE A 94 -14.72 -4.82 -3.97
C ILE A 94 -16.22 -4.66 -4.23
N SER A 95 -17.01 -5.63 -3.80
CA SER A 95 -18.46 -5.66 -4.01
C SER A 95 -19.18 -4.60 -3.18
N LYS A 96 -18.82 -4.45 -1.88
CA LYS A 96 -19.42 -3.43 -1.00
C LYS A 96 -19.18 -2.01 -1.52
N ASN A 97 -18.02 -1.75 -2.12
CA ASN A 97 -17.63 -0.42 -2.61
C ASN A 97 -17.85 -0.22 -4.12
N ASN A 98 -18.49 -1.19 -4.81
CA ASN A 98 -18.75 -1.14 -6.26
C ASN A 98 -17.50 -0.80 -7.10
N ILE A 99 -16.36 -1.40 -6.75
CA ILE A 99 -15.08 -1.13 -7.39
C ILE A 99 -15.05 -1.72 -8.82
N LYS A 100 -14.70 -0.87 -9.79
CA LYS A 100 -14.53 -1.24 -11.21
C LYS A 100 -13.06 -1.40 -11.54
N LEU A 101 -12.50 -2.58 -11.26
CA LEU A 101 -11.06 -2.86 -11.38
C LEU A 101 -10.49 -2.49 -12.76
N LYS A 102 -11.06 -3.03 -13.84
CA LYS A 102 -10.60 -2.73 -15.21
C LYS A 102 -10.65 -1.26 -15.62
N LYS A 103 -11.56 -0.49 -15.03
CA LYS A 103 -11.76 0.91 -15.40
C LYS A 103 -10.86 1.84 -14.60
N ASP A 104 -10.79 1.62 -13.29
CA ASP A 104 -10.29 2.61 -12.35
C ASP A 104 -8.93 2.22 -11.74
N TYR A 105 -8.42 1.00 -12.02
CA TYR A 105 -7.21 0.44 -11.42
C TYR A 105 -6.29 -0.20 -12.46
N LYS A 106 -4.98 -0.21 -12.15
CA LYS A 106 -3.98 -1.09 -12.76
C LYS A 106 -3.68 -2.25 -11.81
N GLN A 107 -3.25 -3.38 -12.36
CA GLN A 107 -2.75 -4.51 -11.60
C GLN A 107 -1.25 -4.36 -11.39
N LEU A 108 -0.81 -4.33 -10.14
CA LEU A 108 0.60 -4.50 -9.78
C LEU A 108 0.83 -5.97 -9.44
N ILE A 109 1.79 -6.60 -10.11
CA ILE A 109 2.22 -7.97 -9.84
C ILE A 109 3.66 -7.95 -9.34
N ILE A 110 3.88 -8.58 -8.20
CA ILE A 110 5.19 -8.75 -7.56
C ILE A 110 5.52 -10.23 -7.62
N HIS A 111 6.44 -10.60 -8.50
CA HIS A 111 6.93 -11.96 -8.67
C HIS A 111 8.01 -12.25 -7.63
N MET A 112 7.94 -13.44 -7.05
CA MET A 112 8.76 -13.84 -5.92
C MET A 112 9.29 -15.26 -6.12
N LYS A 113 10.44 -15.51 -5.53
CA LYS A 113 11.09 -16.83 -5.46
C LYS A 113 11.47 -17.17 -4.03
N HIS A 114 11.36 -18.45 -3.70
CA HIS A 114 11.85 -19.10 -2.49
C HIS A 114 13.01 -20.04 -2.82
N GLU A 115 14.04 -19.99 -1.99
CA GLU A 115 15.24 -20.79 -2.13
C GLU A 115 15.67 -21.31 -0.76
N ILE A 116 16.21 -22.52 -0.74
CA ILE A 116 16.90 -23.08 0.43
C ILE A 116 18.32 -23.47 0.04
N SER A 117 19.27 -23.29 0.96
CA SER A 117 20.70 -23.53 0.69
C SER A 117 21.05 -25.00 0.45
N GLU A 118 20.17 -25.92 0.86
CA GLU A 118 20.44 -27.36 0.84
C GLU A 118 19.18 -28.15 0.48
N LYS A 119 19.36 -29.36 -0.04
CA LYS A 119 18.23 -30.30 -0.24
C LYS A 119 17.64 -30.71 1.12
N ALA A 120 16.33 -30.50 1.31
CA ALA A 120 15.54 -31.15 2.35
C ALA A 120 14.63 -32.23 1.73
N ARG A 121 13.99 -33.07 2.56
CA ARG A 121 13.13 -34.17 2.07
C ARG A 121 11.78 -33.65 1.55
N HIS A 122 11.29 -32.58 2.15
CA HIS A 122 10.17 -31.76 1.71
C HIS A 122 10.54 -30.30 1.90
N ASP A 123 10.09 -29.42 1.01
CA ASP A 123 10.44 -28.00 1.04
C ASP A 123 9.19 -27.12 1.25
N PRO A 124 8.52 -27.18 2.42
CA PRO A 124 7.43 -26.26 2.71
C PRO A 124 8.00 -24.85 2.95
N PHE A 125 7.65 -23.93 2.06
CA PHE A 125 7.98 -22.51 2.18
C PHE A 125 6.88 -21.74 2.90
N LYS A 126 7.25 -20.64 3.56
CA LYS A 126 6.26 -19.63 3.96
C LYS A 126 5.67 -19.02 2.68
N GLY A 127 4.35 -18.91 2.57
CA GLY A 127 3.69 -18.32 1.39
C GLY A 127 4.23 -16.95 0.95
N TYR A 128 3.98 -16.59 -0.31
CA TYR A 128 4.46 -15.36 -0.94
C TYR A 128 3.80 -14.12 -0.32
N VAL A 129 4.50 -13.48 0.61
CA VAL A 129 4.08 -12.27 1.31
C VAL A 129 5.26 -11.31 1.42
N LEU A 130 4.99 -10.02 1.58
CA LEU A 130 6.03 -9.04 1.89
C LEU A 130 6.21 -8.93 3.42
N ASN A 131 7.35 -8.41 3.86
CA ASN A 131 7.57 -8.15 5.28
C ASN A 131 6.70 -6.96 5.74
N THR A 132 6.18 -7.02 6.97
CA THR A 132 5.44 -5.92 7.60
C THR A 132 6.23 -4.61 7.52
N GLY A 133 5.54 -3.52 7.13
CA GLY A 133 6.14 -2.21 6.82
C GLY A 133 6.54 -2.02 5.36
N SER A 134 6.45 -3.07 4.52
CA SER A 134 6.56 -2.93 3.06
C SER A 134 5.23 -2.43 2.48
N GLY A 135 5.29 -1.59 1.46
CA GLY A 135 4.12 -0.97 0.87
C GLY A 135 4.46 -0.03 -0.27
N LEU A 136 3.45 0.56 -0.88
CA LEU A 136 3.61 1.53 -1.96
C LEU A 136 3.80 2.94 -1.42
N VAL A 137 4.74 3.65 -2.03
CA VAL A 137 5.07 5.03 -1.67
C VAL A 137 5.18 5.91 -2.91
N ILE A 138 4.95 7.21 -2.73
CA ILE A 138 5.27 8.26 -3.69
C ILE A 138 6.13 9.27 -2.95
N GLY A 139 7.45 9.27 -3.22
CA GLY A 139 8.41 9.99 -2.36
C GLY A 139 8.45 9.37 -0.96
N GLU A 140 8.10 10.13 0.06
CA GLU A 140 8.05 9.67 1.46
C GLU A 140 6.64 9.22 1.89
N ASP A 141 5.61 9.56 1.11
CA ASP A 141 4.22 9.35 1.49
C ASP A 141 3.76 7.91 1.17
N GLU A 142 3.11 7.26 2.13
CA GLU A 142 2.52 5.93 1.93
C GLU A 142 1.18 6.04 1.22
N VAL A 143 1.04 5.39 0.06
CA VAL A 143 -0.22 5.37 -0.72
C VAL A 143 -1.39 4.81 0.11
N ALA A 144 -1.09 3.87 1.03
CA ALA A 144 -2.06 3.30 1.94
C ALA A 144 -2.69 4.33 2.90
N SER A 145 -1.96 5.40 3.25
CA SER A 145 -2.48 6.44 4.14
C SER A 145 -3.63 7.25 3.52
N GLU A 146 -3.71 7.29 2.20
CA GLU A 146 -4.72 8.05 1.44
C GLU A 146 -5.77 7.15 0.76
N ASN A 147 -5.58 5.83 0.75
CA ASN A 147 -6.47 4.91 0.06
C ASN A 147 -6.72 3.62 0.84
N GLU A 148 -7.93 3.50 1.38
CA GLU A 148 -8.36 2.37 2.21
C GLU A 148 -8.27 1.01 1.48
N PHE A 149 -8.55 0.96 0.18
CA PHE A 149 -8.45 -0.30 -0.56
C PHE A 149 -6.99 -0.74 -0.74
N VAL A 150 -6.08 0.21 -0.98
CA VAL A 150 -4.64 -0.08 -1.02
C VAL A 150 -4.15 -0.52 0.35
N ASP A 151 -4.52 0.19 1.43
CA ASP A 151 -4.19 -0.21 2.80
C ASP A 151 -4.67 -1.63 3.13
N TYR A 152 -5.93 -1.94 2.80
CA TYR A 152 -6.52 -3.27 3.01
C TYR A 152 -5.71 -4.38 2.31
N GLN A 153 -5.35 -4.18 1.03
CA GLN A 153 -4.55 -5.15 0.28
C GLN A 153 -3.12 -5.26 0.83
N GLN A 154 -2.50 -4.14 1.23
CA GLN A 154 -1.15 -4.12 1.78
C GLN A 154 -1.08 -4.81 3.14
N ARG A 155 -2.08 -4.61 4.02
CA ARG A 155 -2.21 -5.36 5.27
C ARG A 155 -2.35 -6.85 5.02
N TYR A 156 -3.15 -7.24 4.03
CA TYR A 156 -3.32 -8.66 3.69
C TYR A 156 -2.01 -9.30 3.21
N MET A 157 -1.24 -8.62 2.34
CA MET A 157 0.02 -9.16 1.82
C MET A 157 1.21 -9.05 2.79
N THR A 158 1.09 -8.35 3.92
CA THR A 158 2.16 -8.16 4.90
C THR A 158 1.85 -8.72 6.29
N ALA A 159 0.64 -9.26 6.50
CA ALA A 159 0.25 -9.91 7.74
C ALA A 159 1.16 -11.10 8.01
N ASN A 160 2.12 -10.88 8.92
CA ASN A 160 3.27 -11.72 9.29
C ASN A 160 2.91 -13.17 9.73
N TYR A 161 1.62 -13.49 9.79
CA TYR A 161 1.02 -14.71 10.36
C TYR A 161 -0.04 -15.37 9.47
N ARG A 162 -0.45 -14.76 8.34
CA ARG A 162 -1.46 -15.35 7.41
C ARG A 162 -0.85 -16.12 6.25
N ALA A 163 0.48 -16.14 6.12
CA ALA A 163 1.14 -16.95 5.10
C ALA A 163 0.97 -18.44 5.43
N LYS A 164 0.16 -19.15 4.66
CA LYS A 164 0.09 -20.61 4.71
C LYS A 164 1.38 -21.22 4.16
N SER A 165 1.72 -22.43 4.59
CA SER A 165 2.79 -23.19 3.95
C SER A 165 2.43 -23.48 2.49
N THR A 166 3.42 -23.41 1.61
CA THR A 166 3.31 -23.76 0.18
C THR A 166 4.51 -24.60 -0.23
N PHE A 167 4.37 -25.47 -1.22
CA PHE A 167 5.49 -26.22 -1.82
C PHE A 167 6.00 -25.58 -3.10
N GLU A 168 5.35 -24.49 -3.54
CA GLU A 168 5.77 -23.79 -4.73
C GLU A 168 7.06 -23.01 -4.46
N PRO A 169 8.07 -23.05 -5.34
CA PRO A 169 9.29 -22.27 -5.22
C PRO A 169 9.15 -20.86 -5.81
N THR A 170 8.14 -20.63 -6.65
CA THR A 170 7.86 -19.33 -7.27
C THR A 170 6.39 -18.96 -7.16
N GLY A 171 6.11 -17.67 -7.01
CA GLY A 171 4.74 -17.20 -6.93
C GLY A 171 4.64 -15.69 -7.08
N LYS A 172 3.41 -15.19 -6.99
CA LYS A 172 3.11 -13.78 -7.21
C LYS A 172 2.22 -13.22 -6.11
N VAL A 173 2.43 -11.95 -5.79
CA VAL A 173 1.48 -11.10 -5.05
C VAL A 173 0.88 -10.11 -6.03
N ALA A 174 -0.45 -10.08 -6.14
CA ALA A 174 -1.18 -9.14 -6.98
C ALA A 174 -1.95 -8.12 -6.13
N LEU A 175 -1.90 -6.86 -6.55
CA LEU A 175 -2.62 -5.73 -5.95
C LEU A 175 -3.32 -4.91 -7.05
N ALA A 176 -4.46 -4.33 -6.73
CA ALA A 176 -5.13 -3.30 -7.52
C ALA A 176 -4.69 -1.91 -7.06
N ILE A 177 -4.05 -1.17 -7.95
CA ILE A 177 -3.53 0.18 -7.69
C ILE A 177 -4.39 1.19 -8.45
N PRO A 178 -5.04 2.15 -7.77
CA PRO A 178 -5.83 3.17 -8.44
C PRO A 178 -5.05 3.87 -9.55
N ASN A 179 -5.70 4.14 -10.68
CA ASN A 179 -5.09 4.74 -11.86
C ASN A 179 -4.37 6.07 -11.57
N GLN A 180 -4.85 6.84 -10.58
CA GLN A 180 -4.21 8.09 -10.15
C GLN A 180 -2.80 7.88 -9.59
N TYR A 181 -2.57 6.80 -8.85
CA TYR A 181 -1.26 6.46 -8.29
C TYR A 181 -0.41 5.73 -9.32
N ALA A 182 -1.03 4.81 -10.08
CA ALA A 182 -0.35 4.05 -11.13
C ALA A 182 0.33 4.95 -12.18
N LYS A 183 -0.31 6.07 -12.54
CA LYS A 183 0.25 7.05 -13.49
C LYS A 183 1.34 7.94 -12.89
N ASN A 184 1.56 7.90 -11.58
CA ASN A 184 2.56 8.73 -10.94
C ASN A 184 3.95 8.14 -11.20
N LYS A 185 4.79 8.90 -11.92
CA LYS A 185 6.14 8.45 -12.26
C LYS A 185 6.98 8.14 -11.03
N SER A 186 6.71 8.76 -9.87
CA SER A 186 7.44 8.56 -8.62
C SER A 186 6.89 7.43 -7.73
N LEU A 187 5.91 6.65 -8.21
CA LEU A 187 5.43 5.46 -7.50
C LEU A 187 6.56 4.43 -7.37
N GLN A 188 6.76 3.92 -6.16
CA GLN A 188 7.75 2.89 -5.83
C GLN A 188 7.18 1.88 -4.84
N LEU A 189 7.73 0.67 -4.86
CA LEU A 189 7.53 -0.34 -3.84
C LEU A 189 8.64 -0.19 -2.79
N LYS A 190 8.27 0.29 -1.60
CA LYS A 190 9.13 0.28 -0.41
C LYS A 190 9.13 -1.13 0.17
N VAL A 191 10.31 -1.71 0.33
CA VAL A 191 10.50 -3.07 0.84
C VAL A 191 11.33 -3.04 2.11
N VAL A 192 10.80 -3.67 3.16
CA VAL A 192 11.56 -3.97 4.38
C VAL A 192 12.31 -5.27 4.17
N GLN A 193 13.64 -5.21 4.13
CA GLN A 193 14.51 -6.37 4.14
C GLN A 193 14.78 -6.83 5.58
N LYS A 194 14.78 -8.14 5.79
CA LYS A 194 15.17 -8.78 7.06
C LYS A 194 16.21 -9.86 6.74
N LEU A 195 17.48 -9.48 6.68
CA LEU A 195 18.57 -10.38 6.28
C LEU A 195 19.45 -10.64 7.50
N ASN A 196 19.48 -11.87 8.01
CA ASN A 196 20.34 -12.27 9.13
C ASN A 196 20.33 -11.28 10.31
N LYS A 197 19.12 -10.85 10.73
CA LYS A 197 18.87 -9.89 11.82
C LYS A 197 19.24 -8.42 11.53
N THR A 198 19.63 -8.09 10.30
CA THR A 198 19.75 -6.71 9.83
C THR A 198 18.50 -6.30 9.09
N ASN A 199 17.94 -5.14 9.46
CA ASN A 199 16.82 -4.54 8.77
C ASN A 199 17.30 -3.40 7.88
N LYS A 200 16.84 -3.39 6.62
CA LYS A 200 17.10 -2.29 5.68
C LYS A 200 15.82 -1.96 4.92
N LEU A 201 15.70 -0.69 4.52
CA LEU A 201 14.69 -0.26 3.57
C LEU A 201 15.31 -0.17 2.18
N VAL A 202 14.64 -0.72 1.20
CA VAL A 202 15.01 -0.59 -0.21
C VAL A 202 13.78 -0.21 -1.02
N TYR A 203 14.00 0.47 -2.13
CA TYR A 203 12.93 0.95 -3.00
C TYR A 203 13.09 0.29 -4.36
N ILE A 204 11.98 -0.21 -4.91
CA ILE A 204 11.93 -0.84 -6.23
C ILE A 204 11.01 0.01 -7.10
N ASP A 205 11.48 0.38 -8.28
CA ASP A 205 10.65 1.07 -9.26
C ASP A 205 9.56 0.12 -9.78
N VAL A 206 8.33 0.63 -9.90
CA VAL A 206 7.18 -0.13 -10.40
C VAL A 206 6.65 0.37 -11.75
N ASN A 207 7.30 1.40 -12.29
CA ASN A 207 6.98 2.11 -13.55
C ASN A 207 8.22 2.19 -14.43
#